data_AF-A0A6I1KQM2-F1
#
_entry.id   AF-A0A6I1KQM2-F1
#
_cell.length_a   1.000
_cell.length_b   1.000
_cell.length_c   1.000
_cell.angle_alpha   90.00
_cell.angle_beta   90.00
_cell.angle_gamma   90.00
#
_symmetry.space_group_name_H-M   'P 1'
#
loop_
_entity.id
_entity.type
_entity.pdbx_description
1 polymer ?
#
loop_
_entity_poly.entity_id
_entity_poly.type
_entity_poly.pdbx_seq_one_letter_code
_entity_poly.pdbx_strand_id
1 'polypeptide(L)'
;MRKRIPWALLLVFVAACFTGCGGGTTGGTAGRQAVATMKAVALPAGSAIGGISLTLNFPKGVTFATDSGGKVAGSVVQITGVPDPAMTQVMAEYTPAGEAADGKLKIIVLNAVGFGPGETVTIKGDITPGYFPKGGDFTLTDFDARDLNGISITDILTYSFTADIS
;
A
#
# COMPACT_ATOMS: atom_id res chain seq x y z
N MET A 1 35.47 -30.79 -45.93
CA MET A 1 34.30 -31.27 -46.69
C MET A 1 33.04 -30.68 -46.08
N ARG A 2 32.43 -29.67 -46.72
CA ARG A 2 31.23 -28.97 -46.24
C ARG A 2 30.06 -29.36 -47.14
N LYS A 3 29.04 -30.04 -46.58
CA LYS A 3 27.82 -30.43 -47.30
C LYS A 3 26.90 -29.21 -47.42
N ARG A 4 26.57 -28.83 -48.66
CA ARG A 4 25.55 -27.83 -48.99
C ARG A 4 24.18 -28.53 -49.01
N ILE A 5 23.20 -27.98 -48.29
CA ILE A 5 21.80 -28.42 -48.34
C ILE A 5 21.06 -27.43 -49.26
N PRO A 6 20.41 -27.88 -50.33
CA PRO A 6 19.68 -27.00 -51.24
C PRO A 6 18.33 -26.59 -50.66
N TRP A 7 18.06 -25.29 -50.74
CA TRP A 7 16.72 -24.73 -50.83
C TRP A 7 15.96 -25.41 -51.97
N ALA A 8 14.79 -25.98 -51.69
CA ALA A 8 13.56 -25.57 -52.35
C ALA A 8 12.36 -26.39 -51.86
N LEU A 9 11.21 -25.74 -51.97
CA LEU A 9 9.86 -26.27 -52.08
C LEU A 9 9.08 -26.61 -50.79
N LEU A 10 8.09 -25.72 -50.56
CA LEU A 10 6.67 -26.04 -50.76
C LEU A 10 5.91 -26.62 -49.57
N LEU A 11 5.07 -25.81 -48.91
CA LEU A 11 3.61 -25.90 -49.07
C LEU A 11 2.90 -24.88 -48.18
N VAL A 12 2.16 -24.01 -48.87
CA VAL A 12 1.11 -23.16 -48.33
C VAL A 12 -0.03 -24.06 -47.85
N PHE A 13 -0.40 -23.96 -46.57
CA PHE A 13 -1.66 -24.47 -46.04
C PHE A 13 -2.33 -23.34 -45.25
N VAL A 14 -3.14 -22.56 -45.97
CA VAL A 14 -4.10 -21.61 -45.38
C VAL A 14 -5.30 -22.44 -44.93
N ALA A 15 -5.32 -22.82 -43.66
CA ALA A 15 -6.51 -23.34 -43.00
C ALA A 15 -6.99 -22.27 -41.99
N ALA A 16 -8.00 -21.52 -42.42
CA ALA A 16 -8.74 -20.59 -41.60
C ALA A 16 -9.40 -21.33 -40.43
N CYS A 17 -8.77 -21.30 -39.26
CA CYS A 17 -9.48 -21.51 -38.00
C CYS A 17 -9.92 -20.14 -37.48
N PHE A 18 -11.19 -19.83 -37.72
CA PHE A 18 -11.96 -18.94 -36.88
C PHE A 18 -11.93 -19.47 -35.44
N THR A 19 -10.87 -19.16 -34.70
CA THR A 19 -10.90 -19.20 -33.24
C THR A 19 -11.24 -17.78 -32.82
N GLY A 20 -12.54 -17.55 -32.68
CA GLY A 20 -13.02 -16.42 -31.90
C GLY A 20 -12.38 -16.53 -30.52
N CYS A 21 -11.36 -15.71 -30.28
CA CYS A 21 -10.92 -15.44 -28.93
C CYS A 21 -12.06 -14.66 -28.29
N GLY A 22 -12.97 -15.39 -27.64
CA GLY A 22 -13.99 -14.82 -26.79
C GLY A 22 -13.30 -13.88 -25.82
N GLY A 23 -13.53 -12.58 -26.00
CA GLY A 23 -13.25 -11.57 -25.00
C GLY A 23 -14.16 -11.83 -23.82
N GLY A 24 -13.81 -12.81 -23.00
CA GLY A 24 -14.32 -12.93 -21.65
C GLY A 24 -13.83 -11.71 -20.91
N THR A 25 -14.66 -10.68 -20.83
CA THR A 25 -14.57 -9.68 -19.79
C THR A 25 -14.71 -10.44 -18.49
N THR A 26 -13.58 -10.83 -17.91
CA THR A 26 -13.50 -11.33 -16.55
C THR A 26 -14.14 -10.24 -15.71
N GLY A 27 -15.38 -10.46 -15.31
CA GLY A 27 -16.05 -9.68 -14.28
C GLY A 27 -15.27 -9.92 -13.02
N GLY A 28 -14.14 -9.24 -12.88
CA GLY A 28 -13.33 -9.25 -11.69
C GLY A 28 -14.23 -8.82 -10.57
N THR A 29 -14.58 -9.75 -9.70
CA THR A 29 -15.17 -9.40 -8.41
C THR A 29 -14.26 -8.34 -7.84
N ALA A 30 -14.78 -7.13 -7.64
CA ALA A 30 -14.00 -6.05 -7.07
C ALA A 30 -13.36 -6.60 -5.79
N GLY A 31 -12.02 -6.62 -5.76
CA GLY A 31 -11.30 -7.10 -4.60
C GLY A 31 -11.74 -6.26 -3.41
N ARG A 32 -12.09 -6.91 -2.30
CA ARG A 32 -12.41 -6.20 -1.06
C ARG A 32 -11.15 -5.51 -0.58
N GLN A 33 -11.25 -4.26 -0.19
CA GLN A 33 -10.11 -3.47 0.29
C GLN A 33 -10.26 -3.16 1.76
N ALA A 34 -9.16 -3.25 2.50
CA ALA A 34 -9.04 -2.71 3.85
C ALA A 34 -8.40 -1.33 3.75
N VAL A 35 -9.07 -0.31 4.29
CA VAL A 35 -8.59 1.07 4.29
C VAL A 35 -8.40 1.52 5.73
N ALA A 36 -7.15 1.74 6.12
CA ALA A 36 -6.78 2.30 7.41
C ALA A 36 -6.46 3.79 7.23
N THR A 37 -7.16 4.67 7.96
CA THR A 37 -6.92 6.12 7.90
C THR A 37 -6.49 6.63 9.27
N MET A 38 -5.40 7.41 9.27
CA MET A 38 -4.92 8.15 10.42
C MET A 38 -5.01 9.65 10.14
N LYS A 39 -5.55 10.40 11.10
CA LYS A 39 -5.71 11.86 11.00
C LYS A 39 -5.11 12.58 12.19
N ALA A 40 -4.33 13.63 11.95
CA ALA A 40 -3.94 14.58 12.99
C ALA A 40 -5.12 15.53 13.29
N VAL A 41 -5.63 15.50 14.53
CA VAL A 41 -6.81 16.28 14.92
C VAL A 41 -6.43 17.67 15.43
N ALA A 42 -5.34 17.78 16.19
CA ALA A 42 -4.86 19.04 16.75
C ALA A 42 -3.33 19.04 16.90
N LEU A 43 -2.73 20.23 16.77
CA LEU A 43 -1.32 20.52 17.00
C LEU A 43 -1.19 21.82 17.79
N PRO A 44 -0.11 22.01 18.58
CA PRO A 44 0.19 23.31 19.15
C PRO A 44 0.33 24.38 18.06
N ALA A 45 -0.08 25.61 18.37
CA ALA A 45 0.04 26.72 17.43
C ALA A 45 1.50 26.91 16.98
N GLY A 46 1.72 27.03 15.68
CA GLY A 46 3.06 27.17 15.10
C GLY A 46 3.89 25.89 15.03
N SER A 47 3.33 24.73 15.40
CA SER A 47 3.98 23.43 15.23
C SER A 47 3.53 22.74 13.95
N ALA A 48 4.43 21.99 13.33
CA ALA A 48 4.16 21.09 12.21
C ALA A 48 4.83 19.74 12.49
N ILE A 49 4.20 18.66 12.06
CA ILE A 49 4.75 17.31 12.22
C ILE A 49 5.81 17.13 11.12
N GLY A 50 7.07 16.95 11.47
CA GLY A 50 8.14 16.66 10.50
C GLY A 50 8.20 15.20 10.11
N GLY A 51 7.78 14.31 11.02
CA GLY A 51 7.78 12.87 10.75
C GLY A 51 6.82 12.08 11.63
N ILE A 52 6.34 10.96 11.09
CA ILE A 52 5.48 10.00 11.76
C ILE A 52 6.06 8.60 11.54
N SER A 53 6.21 7.84 12.61
CA SER A 53 6.51 6.41 12.57
C SER A 53 5.38 5.65 13.24
N LEU A 54 4.94 4.54 12.65
CA LEU A 54 3.95 3.66 13.24
C LEU A 54 4.08 2.23 12.73
N THR A 55 3.50 1.29 13.46
CA THR A 55 3.33 -0.10 13.04
C THR A 55 1.83 -0.42 13.01
N LEU A 56 1.29 -0.70 11.82
CA LEU A 56 -0.04 -1.27 11.64
C LEU A 56 0.06 -2.80 11.75
N ASN A 57 -0.58 -3.38 12.76
CA ASN A 57 -0.81 -4.82 12.80
C ASN A 57 -2.15 -5.13 12.13
N PHE A 58 -2.18 -6.21 11.35
CA PHE A 58 -3.35 -6.61 10.58
C PHE A 58 -3.52 -8.14 10.62
N PRO A 59 -4.77 -8.63 10.52
CA PRO A 59 -5.05 -10.05 10.62
C PRO A 59 -4.66 -10.79 9.33
N LYS A 60 -4.67 -12.12 9.41
CA LYS A 60 -4.53 -13.01 8.26
C LYS A 60 -5.55 -12.67 7.17
N GLY A 61 -5.11 -12.76 5.92
CA GLY A 61 -5.95 -12.49 4.74
C GLY A 61 -5.87 -11.05 4.24
N VAL A 62 -5.25 -10.13 4.98
CA VAL A 62 -4.91 -8.80 4.46
C VAL A 62 -3.50 -8.84 3.88
N THR A 63 -3.34 -8.24 2.70
CA THR A 63 -2.08 -8.16 1.98
C THR A 63 -1.84 -6.73 1.49
N PHE A 64 -0.58 -6.38 1.26
CA PHE A 64 -0.21 -5.07 0.71
C PHE A 64 0.56 -5.26 -0.58
N ALA A 65 0.27 -4.43 -1.58
CA ALA A 65 0.96 -4.47 -2.84
C ALA A 65 2.46 -4.20 -2.64
N THR A 66 3.30 -5.02 -3.29
CA THR A 66 4.75 -4.87 -3.29
C THR A 66 5.27 -4.69 -4.72
N ASP A 67 6.40 -4.02 -4.86
CA ASP A 67 7.11 -3.91 -6.14
C ASP A 67 7.93 -5.17 -6.44
N SER A 68 8.59 -5.20 -7.60
CA SER A 68 9.42 -6.34 -8.01
C SER A 68 10.65 -6.58 -7.10
N GLY A 69 11.01 -5.62 -6.25
CA GLY A 69 12.05 -5.74 -5.23
C GLY A 69 11.53 -6.18 -3.86
N GLY A 70 10.23 -6.47 -3.73
CA GLY A 70 9.60 -6.85 -2.47
C GLY A 70 9.37 -5.67 -1.52
N LYS A 71 9.54 -4.42 -1.97
CA LYS A 71 9.23 -3.23 -1.17
C LYS A 71 7.76 -2.90 -1.30
N VAL A 72 7.18 -2.29 -0.27
CA VAL A 72 5.79 -1.83 -0.30
C VAL A 72 5.61 -0.81 -1.43
N ALA A 73 4.63 -1.03 -2.30
CA ALA A 73 4.34 -0.14 -3.41
C ALA A 73 3.88 1.23 -2.90
N GLY A 74 4.31 2.31 -3.54
CA GLY A 74 3.93 3.68 -3.14
C GLY A 74 2.42 3.96 -3.17
N SER A 75 1.64 3.14 -3.88
CA SER A 75 0.17 3.23 -3.90
C SER A 75 -0.50 2.77 -2.59
N VAL A 76 0.21 1.99 -1.76
CA VAL A 76 -0.31 1.47 -0.49
C VAL A 76 -0.48 2.57 0.55
N VAL A 77 0.46 3.52 0.62
CA VAL A 77 0.43 4.62 1.59
C VAL A 77 0.20 5.91 0.84
N GLN A 78 -0.99 6.48 1.00
CA GLN A 78 -1.38 7.75 0.40
C GLN A 78 -1.43 8.81 1.49
N ILE A 79 -0.86 9.97 1.21
CA ILE A 79 -0.88 11.10 2.15
C ILE A 79 -1.62 12.24 1.47
N THR A 80 -2.57 12.84 2.18
CA THR A 80 -3.41 13.92 1.68
C THR A 80 -3.44 15.09 2.64
N GLY A 81 -3.60 16.29 2.07
CA GLY A 81 -3.59 17.55 2.82
C GLY A 81 -2.20 18.17 3.02
N VAL A 82 -1.14 17.49 2.59
CA VAL A 82 0.25 17.97 2.74
C VAL A 82 0.51 19.20 1.87
N PRO A 83 1.19 20.25 2.38
CA PRO A 83 1.46 21.46 1.61
C PRO A 83 2.35 21.21 0.39
N ASP A 84 3.30 20.28 0.50
CA ASP A 84 4.24 19.93 -0.56
C ASP A 84 4.49 18.40 -0.63
N PRO A 85 3.79 17.69 -1.53
CA PRO A 85 4.01 16.27 -1.74
C PRO A 85 5.41 15.91 -2.24
N ALA A 86 6.11 16.81 -2.94
CA ALA A 86 7.44 16.55 -3.48
C ALA A 86 8.51 16.48 -2.37
N MET A 87 8.22 17.09 -1.22
CA MET A 87 9.06 17.07 -0.03
C MET A 87 8.69 15.93 0.93
N THR A 88 7.80 15.03 0.52
CA THR A 88 7.34 13.91 1.33
C THR A 88 8.11 12.63 0.98
N GLN A 89 8.67 11.98 1.99
CA GLN A 89 9.27 10.66 1.86
C GLN A 89 8.47 9.63 2.65
N VAL A 90 8.15 8.51 2.00
CA VAL A 90 7.48 7.37 2.64
C VAL A 90 8.40 6.16 2.56
N MET A 91 8.63 5.53 3.71
CA MET A 91 9.31 4.26 3.84
C MET A 91 8.34 3.28 4.50
N ALA A 92 8.22 2.08 3.94
CA ALA A 92 7.38 1.05 4.53
C ALA A 92 8.04 -0.33 4.45
N GLU A 93 7.90 -1.08 5.52
CA GLU A 93 8.40 -2.44 5.68
C GLU A 93 7.22 -3.36 6.00
N TYR A 94 7.06 -4.40 5.20
CA TYR A 94 5.92 -5.31 5.25
C TYR A 94 6.37 -6.71 5.65
N THR A 95 5.77 -7.22 6.73
CA THR A 95 5.87 -8.61 7.17
C THR A 95 4.48 -9.25 7.04
N PRO A 96 4.29 -10.24 6.15
CA PRO A 96 3.01 -10.92 5.99
C PRO A 96 2.52 -11.58 7.29
N ALA A 97 1.20 -11.67 7.44
CA ALA A 97 0.58 -12.41 8.53
C ALA A 97 0.84 -13.92 8.40
N GLY A 98 1.10 -14.58 9.54
CA GLY A 98 1.27 -16.03 9.64
C GLY A 98 -0.02 -16.73 10.09
N GLU A 99 0.07 -18.04 10.33
CA GLU A 99 -1.06 -18.82 10.89
C GLU A 99 -1.38 -18.44 12.34
N ALA A 100 -0.37 -18.00 13.10
CA ALA A 100 -0.47 -17.73 14.53
C ALA A 100 -0.03 -16.31 14.94
N ALA A 101 0.31 -15.46 13.98
CA ALA A 101 0.80 -14.11 14.24
C ALA A 101 0.22 -13.12 13.23
N ASP A 102 -0.21 -11.97 13.74
CA ASP A 102 -0.63 -10.85 12.90
C ASP A 102 0.51 -10.38 12.02
N GLY A 103 0.16 -9.91 10.82
CA GLY A 103 1.11 -9.27 9.94
C GLY A 103 1.41 -7.86 10.42
N LYS A 104 2.54 -7.31 9.98
CA LYS A 104 3.01 -5.99 10.38
C LYS A 104 3.37 -5.15 9.17
N LEU A 105 2.90 -3.91 9.17
CA LEU A 105 3.26 -2.89 8.21
C LEU A 105 3.82 -1.70 8.98
N LYS A 106 5.15 -1.61 9.02
CA LYS A 106 5.85 -0.49 9.64
C LYS A 106 5.96 0.62 8.61
N ILE A 107 5.54 1.83 8.98
CA ILE A 107 5.50 2.98 8.09
C ILE A 107 6.25 4.12 8.76
N ILE A 108 7.12 4.77 7.99
CA ILE A 108 7.76 6.02 8.34
C ILE A 108 7.41 7.02 7.24
N VAL A 109 6.83 8.14 7.65
CA VAL A 109 6.46 9.26 6.79
C VAL A 109 7.25 10.47 7.26
N LEU A 110 7.96 11.13 6.35
CA LEU A 110 8.73 12.35 6.62
C LEU A 110 8.29 13.44 5.65
N ASN A 111 8.20 14.69 6.11
CA ASN A 111 8.03 15.85 5.24
C ASN A 111 8.88 17.02 5.73
N ALA A 112 9.69 17.59 4.84
CA ALA A 112 10.62 18.66 5.18
C ALA A 112 9.95 20.02 5.48
N VAL A 113 8.71 20.22 5.02
CA VAL A 113 7.87 21.41 5.26
C VAL A 113 6.91 21.19 6.43
N GLY A 114 6.65 19.92 6.75
CA GLY A 114 5.82 19.46 7.86
C GLY A 114 4.35 19.25 7.49
N PHE A 115 3.66 18.43 8.29
CA PHE A 115 2.23 18.17 8.24
C PHE A 115 1.48 19.06 9.25
N GLY A 116 0.41 19.71 8.82
CA GLY A 116 -0.52 20.47 9.64
C GLY A 116 -1.73 19.67 10.14
N PRO A 117 -2.63 20.32 10.92
CA PRO A 117 -3.87 19.70 11.37
C PRO A 117 -4.79 19.36 10.19
N GLY A 118 -5.48 18.23 10.28
CA GLY A 118 -6.45 17.79 9.26
C GLY A 118 -5.86 16.92 8.16
N GLU A 119 -4.53 16.81 8.08
CA GLU A 119 -3.85 15.93 7.14
C GLU A 119 -4.03 14.45 7.51
N THR A 120 -4.07 13.61 6.49
CA THR A 120 -4.38 12.19 6.63
C THR A 120 -3.39 11.29 5.93
N VAL A 121 -3.01 10.20 6.61
CA VAL A 121 -2.30 9.06 6.04
C VAL A 121 -3.31 7.94 5.85
N THR A 122 -3.51 7.52 4.61
CA THR A 122 -4.39 6.43 4.21
C THR A 122 -3.56 5.24 3.77
N ILE A 123 -3.80 4.09 4.38
CA ILE A 123 -3.13 2.82 4.09
C ILE A 123 -4.16 1.90 3.43
N LYS A 124 -3.84 1.37 2.25
CA LYS A 124 -4.73 0.49 1.48
C LYS A 124 -4.13 -0.92 1.40
N GLY A 125 -4.88 -1.90 1.87
CA GLY A 125 -4.58 -3.32 1.72
C GLY A 125 -5.67 -4.05 0.94
N ASP A 126 -5.30 -5.16 0.32
CA ASP A 126 -6.21 -6.05 -0.38
C ASP A 126 -6.57 -7.23 0.52
N ILE A 127 -7.86 -7.60 0.54
CA ILE A 127 -8.37 -8.73 1.31
C ILE A 127 -8.47 -9.95 0.39
N THR A 128 -7.76 -11.00 0.76
CA THR A 128 -7.77 -12.29 0.07
C THR A 128 -9.17 -12.91 0.14
N PRO A 129 -9.69 -13.49 -0.97
CA PRO A 129 -10.98 -14.17 -0.96
C PRO A 129 -11.10 -15.22 0.14
N GLY A 130 -12.26 -15.25 0.82
CA GLY A 130 -12.54 -16.16 1.94
C GLY A 130 -12.19 -15.61 3.31
N TYR A 131 -11.52 -14.45 3.40
CA TYR A 131 -11.26 -13.76 4.66
C TYR A 131 -12.26 -12.64 4.91
N PHE A 132 -12.57 -12.40 6.19
CA PHE A 132 -13.55 -11.41 6.65
C PHE A 132 -13.02 -10.65 7.86
N PRO A 133 -11.91 -9.90 7.72
CA PRO A 133 -11.41 -9.07 8.81
C PRO A 133 -12.48 -8.03 9.19
N LYS A 134 -12.33 -7.43 10.36
CA LYS A 134 -13.14 -6.33 10.89
C LYS A 134 -12.23 -5.20 11.31
N GLY A 135 -12.76 -3.98 11.41
CA GLY A 135 -11.96 -2.82 11.80
C GLY A 135 -11.22 -2.99 13.14
N GLY A 136 -11.81 -3.74 14.09
CA GLY A 136 -11.18 -4.05 15.38
C GLY A 136 -10.04 -5.09 15.33
N ASP A 137 -9.86 -5.78 14.19
CA ASP A 137 -8.73 -6.71 13.99
C ASP A 137 -7.44 -5.96 13.62
N PHE A 138 -7.54 -4.66 13.32
CA PHE A 138 -6.40 -3.81 13.02
C PHE A 138 -6.01 -3.03 14.28
N THR A 139 -4.72 -2.98 14.56
CA THR A 139 -4.19 -2.20 15.69
C THR A 139 -3.00 -1.36 15.26
N LEU A 140 -2.86 -0.19 15.88
CA LEU A 140 -1.67 0.63 15.75
C LEU A 140 -0.80 0.46 17.00
N THR A 141 0.50 0.26 16.77
CA THR A 141 1.54 0.16 17.78
C THR A 141 2.74 1.00 17.35
N ASP A 142 3.68 1.25 18.27
CA ASP A 142 4.92 2.01 18.02
C ASP A 142 4.70 3.37 17.36
N PHE A 143 3.59 4.04 17.71
CA PHE A 143 3.28 5.36 17.19
C PHE A 143 4.22 6.41 17.80
N ASP A 144 4.98 7.10 16.96
CA ASP A 144 5.82 8.24 17.33
C ASP A 144 5.66 9.34 16.27
N ALA A 145 5.32 10.55 16.71
CA ALA A 145 5.25 11.73 15.88
C ALA A 145 6.30 12.74 16.36
N ARG A 146 7.02 13.36 15.44
CA ARG A 146 8.06 14.35 15.73
C ARG A 146 7.83 15.63 14.94
N ASP A 147 8.17 16.76 15.53
CA ASP A 147 8.17 18.06 14.84
C ASP A 147 9.37 18.19 13.88
N LEU A 148 9.48 19.33 13.21
CA LEU A 148 10.60 19.64 12.31
C LEU A 148 11.96 19.77 13.02
N ASN A 149 11.97 19.90 14.35
CA ASN A 149 13.18 19.95 15.19
C ASN A 149 13.54 18.56 15.76
N GLY A 150 12.76 17.52 15.46
CA GLY A 150 12.96 16.16 15.97
C GLY A 150 12.42 15.94 17.39
N ILE A 151 11.71 16.91 17.96
CA ILE A 151 11.07 16.82 19.27
C ILE A 151 9.83 15.94 19.14
N SER A 152 9.69 14.94 20.01
CA SER A 152 8.49 14.11 20.02
C SER A 152 7.28 14.93 20.45
N ILE A 153 6.21 14.84 19.67
CA ILE A 153 4.91 15.50 19.86
C ILE A 153 3.79 14.46 19.99
N THR A 154 4.15 13.19 20.19
CA THR A 154 3.22 12.06 20.32
C THR A 154 2.16 12.30 21.40
N ASP A 155 2.58 12.75 22.58
CA ASP A 155 1.69 12.89 23.75
C ASP A 155 0.71 14.06 23.62
N ILE A 156 0.98 15.00 22.72
CA ILE A 156 0.14 16.19 22.47
C ILE A 156 -0.62 16.09 21.15
N LEU A 157 -0.37 15.04 20.36
CA LEU A 157 -1.09 14.76 19.14
C LEU A 157 -2.35 13.95 19.46
N THR A 158 -3.50 14.50 19.13
CA THR A 158 -4.73 13.69 19.06
C THR A 158 -4.82 13.08 17.67
N TYR A 159 -4.90 11.75 17.60
CA TYR A 159 -5.10 11.02 16.36
C TYR A 159 -6.33 10.11 16.45
N SER A 160 -6.94 9.85 15.29
CA SER A 160 -7.99 8.85 15.15
C SER A 160 -7.55 7.81 14.15
N PHE A 161 -7.79 6.55 14.46
CA PHE A 161 -7.62 5.43 13.54
C PHE A 161 -8.99 4.85 13.18
N THR A 162 -9.24 4.74 11.88
CA THR A 162 -10.42 4.05 11.36
C THR A 162 -9.98 3.04 10.32
N ALA A 163 -10.41 1.79 10.49
CA ALA A 163 -10.29 0.74 9.48
C ALA A 163 -11.68 0.47 8.89
N ASP A 164 -11.83 0.67 7.59
CA ASP A 164 -13.05 0.39 6.83
C ASP A 164 -12.79 -0.72 5.80
N ILE A 165 -13.83 -1.47 5.47
CA ILE A 165 -13.78 -2.58 4.52
C ILE A 165 -14.85 -2.38 3.46
N SER A 166 -14.40 -2.04 2.25
CA SER A 166 -15.25 -1.82 1.08
C SER A 166 -15.12 -2.96 0.07
#